data_AF-A0A1Y1ZEL9-F1
#
_entry.id   AF-A0A1Y1ZEL9-F1
#
_cell.length_a   1.000
_cell.length_b   1.000
_cell.length_c   1.000
_cell.angle_alpha   90.00
_cell.angle_beta   90.00
_cell.angle_gamma   90.00
#
_symmetry.space_group_name_H-M   'P 1'
#
loop_
_entity.id
_entity.type
_entity.pdbx_description
1 polymer ?
#
loop_
_entity_poly.entity_id
_entity_poly.type
_entity_poly.pdbx_seq_one_letter_code
_entity_poly.pdbx_strand_id
1 'polypeptide(L)'
;MVLIKDDIDFKGQQLTENLMQIILIAFGIVSFIVGFIMQSVKISCYIMLAGIIVTALVILPPWPFYSKNPIKFLPVKNADEKKEKKEK
;
A
#
# COMPACT_ATOMS: atom_id res chain seq x y z
N MET A 1 5.64 22.87 -1.59
CA MET A 1 5.23 21.77 -2.48
C MET A 1 6.06 20.56 -2.11
N VAL A 2 5.52 19.69 -1.26
CA VAL A 2 6.24 18.49 -0.79
C VAL A 2 6.31 17.53 -1.97
N LEU A 3 7.49 17.42 -2.58
CA LEU A 3 7.77 16.39 -3.57
C LEU A 3 7.91 15.07 -2.81
N ILE A 4 6.77 14.46 -2.48
CA ILE A 4 6.70 13.03 -2.25
C ILE A 4 7.28 12.39 -3.51
N LYS A 5 8.39 11.68 -3.35
CA LYS A 5 9.05 10.98 -4.43
C LYS A 5 8.10 9.85 -4.86
N ASP A 6 7.33 10.10 -5.92
CA ASP A 6 6.24 9.26 -6.43
C ASP A 6 6.72 7.97 -7.10
N ASP A 7 7.48 7.16 -6.38
CA ASP A 7 7.74 5.77 -6.79
C ASP A 7 7.67 4.88 -5.56
N ILE A 8 6.45 4.67 -5.05
CA ILE A 8 6.16 3.43 -4.33
C ILE A 8 6.35 2.31 -5.34
N ASP A 9 7.34 1.46 -5.13
CA ASP A 9 7.60 0.35 -6.04
C ASP A 9 6.46 -0.68 -5.95
N PHE A 10 6.28 -1.50 -6.99
CA PHE A 10 5.23 -2.54 -6.98
C PHE A 10 5.33 -3.47 -5.75
N LYS A 11 6.55 -3.71 -5.25
CA LYS A 11 6.79 -4.51 -4.04
C LYS A 11 6.34 -3.79 -2.77
N GLY A 12 6.54 -2.48 -2.69
CA GLY A 12 6.15 -1.60 -1.62
C GLY A 12 4.64 -1.45 -1.56
N GLN A 13 3.96 -1.38 -2.70
CA GLN A 13 2.51 -1.46 -2.77
C GLN A 13 2.00 -2.81 -2.24
N GLN A 14 2.57 -3.94 -2.69
CA GLN A 14 2.17 -5.26 -2.18
C GLN A 14 2.41 -5.42 -0.68
N LEU A 15 3.54 -4.89 -0.18
CA LEU A 15 3.84 -4.89 1.24
C LEU A 15 2.82 -4.07 2.03
N THR A 16 2.46 -2.89 1.52
CA THR A 16 1.46 -1.99 2.10
C THR A 16 0.10 -2.68 2.21
N GLU A 17 -0.32 -3.39 1.17
CA GLU A 17 -1.56 -4.18 1.15
C GLU A 17 -1.54 -5.32 2.19
N ASN A 18 -0.42 -6.05 2.27
CA ASN A 18 -0.24 -7.12 3.25
C ASN A 18 -0.28 -6.59 4.70
N LEU A 19 0.42 -5.49 4.98
CA LEU A 19 0.40 -4.83 6.29
C LEU A 19 -1.00 -4.35 6.65
N MET A 20 -1.73 -3.79 5.68
CA MET A 20 -3.10 -3.32 5.87
C MET A 20 -4.00 -4.45 6.37
N GLN A 21 -3.96 -5.59 5.68
CA GLN A 21 -4.76 -6.75 6.04
C GLN A 21 -4.37 -7.28 7.42
N ILE A 22 -3.07 -7.48 7.67
CA ILE A 22 -2.59 -8.01 8.96
C ILE A 22 -3.02 -7.11 10.12
N ILE A 23 -2.81 -5.80 10.00
CA ILE A 23 -3.12 -4.85 11.08
C ILE A 23 -4.63 -4.78 11.31
N LEU A 24 -5.43 -4.60 10.25
CA LEU A 24 -6.89 -4.48 10.41
C LEU A 24 -7.53 -5.78 10.92
N ILE A 25 -7.06 -6.94 10.49
CA ILE A 25 -7.54 -8.24 11.01
C ILE A 25 -7.18 -8.38 12.48
N ALA A 26 -5.95 -8.04 12.88
CA ALA A 26 -5.54 -8.09 14.29
C ALA A 26 -6.40 -7.18 15.17
N PHE A 27 -6.60 -5.92 14.76
CA PHE A 27 -7.49 -4.99 15.46
C PHE A 27 -8.94 -5.45 15.46
N GLY A 28 -9.41 -6.10 14.39
CA GLY A 28 -10.75 -6.68 14.31
C GLY A 28 -10.97 -7.80 15.31
N ILE A 29 -10.01 -8.73 15.44
CA ILE A 29 -10.07 -9.80 16.43
C ILE A 29 -10.08 -9.21 17.86
N VAL A 30 -9.18 -8.26 18.15
CA VAL A 30 -9.12 -7.61 19.47
C VAL A 30 -10.40 -6.84 19.77
N SER A 31 -10.90 -6.04 18.82
CA SER A 31 -12.15 -5.28 18.93
C SER A 31 -13.34 -6.19 19.20
N PHE A 32 -13.40 -7.35 18.55
CA PHE A 32 -14.45 -8.32 18.75
C PHE A 32 -14.37 -8.97 20.14
N ILE A 33 -13.20 -9.46 20.56
CA ILE A 33 -13.02 -10.12 21.87
C ILE A 33 -13.32 -9.14 23.01
N VAL A 34 -12.71 -7.95 22.98
CA VAL A 34 -12.89 -6.94 24.04
C VAL A 34 -14.33 -6.44 24.07
N GLY A 35 -14.91 -6.19 22.89
CA GLY A 35 -16.31 -5.83 22.73
C GLY A 35 -17.28 -6.84 23.32
N PHE A 36 -17.01 -8.11 23.06
CA PHE A 36 -17.82 -9.22 23.54
C PHE A 36 -17.74 -9.35 25.06
N ILE A 37 -16.54 -9.24 25.65
CA ILE A 37 -16.36 -9.28 27.11
C ILE A 37 -17.07 -8.10 27.79
N MET A 38 -16.96 -6.90 27.22
CA MET A 38 -17.56 -5.68 27.77
C MET A 38 -19.04 -5.49 27.39
N GLN A 39 -19.61 -6.37 26.57
CA GLN A 39 -20.98 -6.30 26.05
C GLN A 39 -21.33 -4.91 25.48
N SER A 40 -20.36 -4.24 24.84
CA SER A 40 -20.50 -2.85 24.40
C SER A 40 -19.93 -2.65 23.01
N VAL A 41 -20.84 -2.46 22.04
CA VAL A 41 -20.50 -2.19 20.63
C VAL A 41 -19.70 -0.90 20.49
N LYS A 42 -19.92 0.09 21.37
CA LYS A 42 -19.19 1.37 21.33
C LYS A 42 -17.69 1.16 21.53
N ILE A 43 -17.31 0.27 22.46
CA ILE A 43 -15.90 -0.01 22.76
C ILE A 43 -15.24 -0.73 21.58
N SER A 44 -15.93 -1.71 20.97
CA SER A 44 -15.46 -2.33 19.72
C SER A 44 -15.23 -1.30 18.62
N CYS A 45 -16.17 -0.38 18.42
CA CYS A 45 -16.03 0.66 17.40
C CYS A 45 -14.82 1.56 17.66
N TYR A 46 -14.56 1.96 18.91
CA TYR A 46 -13.38 2.77 19.23
C TYR A 46 -12.07 2.02 18.99
N ILE A 47 -12.00 0.73 19.34
CA ILE A 47 -10.82 -0.10 19.08
C ILE A 47 -10.59 -0.24 17.56
N MET A 48 -11.65 -0.47 16.80
CA MET A 48 -11.56 -0.58 15.34
C MET A 48 -11.14 0.75 14.71
N LEU A 49 -11.71 1.87 15.15
CA LEU A 49 -11.33 3.21 14.69
C LEU A 49 -9.86 3.51 14.98
N ALA A 50 -9.37 3.16 16.18
CA ALA A 50 -7.96 3.26 16.50
C ALA A 50 -7.10 2.40 15.54
N GLY A 51 -7.53 1.17 15.25
CA GLY A 51 -6.88 0.29 14.28
C GLY A 51 -6.79 0.91 12.87
N ILE A 52 -7.86 1.54 12.40
CA ILE A 52 -7.88 2.24 11.10
C ILE A 52 -6.90 3.41 11.09
N ILE A 53 -6.88 4.23 12.15
CA ILE A 53 -5.95 5.37 12.25
C ILE A 53 -4.50 4.88 12.25
N VAL A 54 -4.20 3.84 13.02
CA VAL A 54 -2.85 3.22 13.06
C VAL A 54 -2.48 2.69 11.68
N THR A 55 -3.39 1.98 11.02
CA THR A 55 -3.20 1.44 9.66
C THR A 55 -2.91 2.57 8.68
N ALA A 56 -3.69 3.64 8.71
CA ALA A 56 -3.49 4.82 7.87
C ALA A 56 -2.11 5.47 8.09
N LEU A 57 -1.66 5.59 9.34
CA LEU A 57 -0.32 6.12 9.64
C LEU A 57 0.83 5.23 9.16
N VAL A 58 0.62 3.92 9.07
CA VAL A 58 1.65 2.97 8.60
C VAL A 58 1.73 2.91 7.07
N ILE A 59 0.60 3.05 6.39
CA ILE A 59 0.46 2.80 4.95
C ILE A 59 0.45 4.08 4.11
N LEU A 60 -0.14 5.18 4.60
CA LEU A 60 -0.26 6.42 3.82
C LEU A 60 1.06 7.15 3.60
N PRO A 61 1.98 7.25 4.58
CA PRO A 61 3.24 7.92 4.33
C PRO A 61 4.10 7.08 3.39
N PRO A 62 4.73 7.70 2.38
CA PRO A 62 5.70 7.04 1.50
C PRO A 62 7.01 6.83 2.26
N TRP A 63 7.01 5.87 3.20
CA TRP A 63 8.20 5.56 3.98
C TRP A 63 9.34 5.12 3.04
N PRO A 64 10.60 5.46 3.35
CA PRO A 64 11.75 5.11 2.51
C PRO A 64 11.95 3.58 2.36
N PHE A 65 11.25 2.78 3.16
CA PHE A 65 11.21 1.32 3.00
C PHE A 65 10.40 0.84 1.79
N TYR A 66 9.40 1.61 1.35
CA TYR A 66 8.50 1.27 0.24
C TYR A 66 9.04 1.64 -1.15
N SER A 67 10.25 2.19 -1.25
CA SER A 67 10.84 2.68 -2.51
C SER A 67 12.27 2.15 -2.70
N LYS A 68 12.46 0.84 -2.46
CA LYS A 68 13.79 0.21 -2.48
C LYS A 68 14.16 -0.42 -3.82
N ASN A 69 13.20 -0.71 -4.69
CA ASN A 69 13.41 -1.41 -5.96
C ASN A 69 13.02 -0.49 -7.12
N PRO A 70 13.96 0.29 -7.67
CA PRO A 70 13.67 1.11 -8.84
C PRO A 70 13.29 0.23 -10.03
N ILE A 71 12.15 0.52 -10.66
CA ILE A 71 11.67 -0.19 -11.83
C ILE A 71 12.60 0.14 -13.02
N LYS A 72 13.30 -0.86 -13.55
CA LYS A 72 14.06 -0.71 -14.80
C LYS A 72 13.11 -0.86 -15.99
N PHE A 73 12.71 0.25 -16.59
CA PHE A 73 11.99 0.24 -17.86
C PHE A 73 12.91 -0.30 -18.96
N LEU A 74 12.42 -1.26 -19.74
CA LEU A 74 13.08 -1.69 -20.96
C LEU A 74 12.98 -0.55 -22.00
N PRO A 75 14.03 -0.30 -22.79
CA PRO A 75 13.98 0.72 -23.84
C PRO A 75 12.85 0.37 -24.82
N VAL A 76 12.03 1.37 -25.16
CA VAL A 76 11.00 1.23 -26.18
C VAL A 76 11.70 0.83 -27.48
N LYS A 77 11.38 -0.34 -28.03
CA LYS A 77 11.90 -0.75 -29.33
C LYS A 77 11.29 0.20 -30.35
N ASN A 78 12.07 1.19 -30.78
CA ASN A 78 11.64 2.21 -31.73
C ASN A 78 10.99 1.51 -32.93
N ALA A 79 9.73 1.85 -33.20
CA ALA A 79 9.01 1.43 -34.40
C ALA A 79 9.57 2.08 -35.68
N ASP A 80 10.82 2.55 -35.65
CA ASP A 80 11.50 3.22 -36.75
C ASP A 80 12.24 2.24 -37.68
N GLU A 81 12.55 1.02 -37.22
CA GLU A 81 13.15 -0.01 -38.09
C GLU A 81 12.18 -0.57 -39.16
N LYS A 82 10.87 -0.23 -39.10
CA LYS A 82 9.89 -0.69 -40.09
C LYS A 82 9.62 0.27 -41.23
N LYS A 83 10.17 1.50 -41.21
CA LYS A 83 10.04 2.44 -42.35
C LYS A 83 11.15 2.27 -43.40
N GLU A 84 12.34 1.80 -43.02
CA GLU A 84 13.47 1.67 -43.96
C GLU A 84 13.42 0.42 -44.87
N LYS A 85 12.54 -0.55 -44.60
CA LYS A 85 12.33 -1.73 -45.46
C LYS A 85 11.17 -1.59 -46.46
N LYS A 86 10.47 -0.47 -46.49
CA LYS A 86 9.42 -0.19 -47.51
C LYS A 86 9.88 0.75 -48.63
N GLU A 87 11.12 1.23 -48.58
CA GLU A 87 11.68 2.17 -49.57
C GLU A 87 12.99 1.65 -50.23
N LYS A 88 13.28 0.35 -50.08
CA LYS A 88 14.30 -0.37 -50.87
C LYS A 88 13.66 -1.50 -51.67
#